data_AF-A0A7W0ZD65-F1
#
_entry.id   AF-A0A7W0ZD65-F1
#
_cell.length_a   1.000
_cell.length_b   1.000
_cell.length_c   1.000
_cell.angle_alpha   90.00
_cell.angle_beta   90.00
_cell.angle_gamma   90.00
#
_symmetry.space_group_name_H-M   'P 1'
#
loop_
_entity.id
_entity.type
_entity.pdbx_description
1 polymer ?
#
loop_
_entity_poly.entity_id
_entity_poly.type
_entity_poly.pdbx_seq_one_letter_code
_entity_poly.pdbx_strand_id
1 'polypeptide(L)' 'VDERTGWLIASAAIDNLGKGAAGQAVQNMNIALGLDESSGLSAQGVWP' A
#
# COMPACT_ATOMS: atom_id res chain seq x y z
N VAL A 1 -7.17 6.68 -19.91
CA VAL A 1 -8.08 7.80 -20.21
C VAL A 1 -9.18 7.24 -21.08
N ASP A 2 -10.45 7.38 -20.67
CA ASP A 2 -11.60 7.05 -21.49
C ASP A 2 -11.68 8.07 -22.64
N GLU A 3 -11.42 7.62 -23.86
CA GLU A 3 -11.35 8.46 -25.04
C GLU A 3 -12.73 9.05 -25.43
N ARG A 4 -13.84 8.46 -24.98
CA ARG A 4 -15.20 8.98 -25.27
C ARG A 4 -15.53 10.23 -24.46
N THR A 5 -14.98 10.32 -23.26
CA THR A 5 -15.33 11.36 -22.27
C THR A 5 -14.13 12.24 -21.87
N GLY A 6 -12.91 11.81 -22.22
CA GLY A 6 -11.67 12.40 -21.72
C GLY A 6 -11.37 12.08 -20.25
N TRP A 7 -12.14 11.20 -19.59
CA TRP A 7 -11.99 10.94 -18.15
C TRP A 7 -10.83 10.01 -17.84
N LEU A 8 -10.11 10.28 -16.75
CA LEU A 8 -9.20 9.30 -16.16
C LEU A 8 -9.88 8.64 -14.96
N ILE A 9 -10.05 7.33 -15.01
CA ILE A 9 -10.54 6.54 -13.87
C ILE A 9 -9.35 5.82 -13.25
N ALA A 10 -9.10 6.06 -11.98
CA ALA A 10 -8.10 5.37 -11.18
C ALA A 10 -8.78 4.67 -9.99
N SER A 11 -8.40 3.41 -9.74
CA SER A 11 -8.91 2.61 -8.62
C SER A 11 -7.74 1.98 -7.88
N ALA A 12 -7.86 1.88 -6.56
CA ALA A 12 -6.89 1.24 -5.70
C ALA A 12 -7.62 0.40 -4.64
N ALA A 13 -7.03 -0.75 -4.31
CA ALA A 13 -7.48 -1.61 -3.23
C ALA A 13 -6.32 -1.78 -2.24
N ILE A 14 -6.59 -1.49 -0.97
CA ILE A 14 -5.64 -1.65 0.13
C ILE A 14 -6.35 -2.26 1.33
N ASP A 15 -5.61 -3.00 2.15
CA ASP A 15 -6.01 -3.25 3.53
C ASP A 15 -5.93 -1.92 4.30
N ASN A 16 -7.04 -1.46 4.88
CA ASN A 16 -7.13 -0.19 5.58
C ASN A 16 -6.36 -0.17 6.90
N LEU A 17 -6.13 -1.33 7.53
CA LEU A 17 -5.33 -1.45 8.75
C LEU A 17 -3.88 -1.85 8.45
N GLY A 18 -3.65 -2.61 7.37
CA GLY A 18 -2.34 -2.89 6.82
C GLY A 18 -1.75 -1.64 6.17
N LYS A 19 -1.82 -1.53 4.84
CA LYS A 19 -1.23 -0.40 4.11
C LYS A 19 -1.91 0.94 4.43
N GLY A 20 -3.17 0.95 4.87
CA GLY A 20 -3.86 2.17 5.27
C GLY A 20 -3.49 2.73 6.65
N ALA A 21 -2.84 1.93 7.51
CA ALA A 21 -2.47 2.37 8.87
C ALA A 21 -1.18 1.72 9.39
N ALA A 22 -1.27 0.59 10.12
CA ALA A 22 -0.16 0.01 10.87
C ALA A 22 1.00 -0.44 9.99
N GLY A 23 0.69 -1.06 8.84
CA GLY A 23 1.69 -1.45 7.85
C GLY A 23 2.45 -0.26 7.29
N GLN A 24 1.78 0.87 7.03
CA GLN A 24 2.46 2.10 6.60
C GLN A 24 3.31 2.71 7.73
N ALA A 25 2.84 2.67 8.97
CA ALA A 25 3.60 3.15 10.11
C ALA A 25 4.90 2.35 10.31
N VAL A 26 4.83 1.02 10.21
CA VAL A 26 6.01 0.14 10.26
C VAL A 26 6.93 0.39 9.07
N GLN A 27 6.38 0.58 7.86
CA GLN A 27 7.18 0.87 6.68
C GLN A 27 7.98 2.18 6.84
N ASN A 28 7.33 3.24 7.34
CA ASN A 28 7.98 4.52 7.62
C ASN A 28 9.02 4.39 8.74
N MET A 29 8.73 3.60 9.78
CA MET A 29 9.66 3.31 10.86
C MET A 29 10.91 2.58 10.35
N ASN A 30 10.75 1.58 9.46
CA ASN A 30 11.87 0.86 8.86
C ASN A 30 12.82 1.84 8.15
N ILE A 31 12.28 2.73 7.33
CA ILE A 31 13.06 3.79 6.66
C ILE A 31 13.74 4.70 7.68
N ALA A 32 13.02 5.18 8.70
CA ALA A 32 13.56 6.09 9.71
C ALA A 32 14.70 5.47 10.53
N LEU A 33 14.68 4.15 10.73
CA LEU A 33 15.70 3.39 11.47
C LEU A 33 16.81 2.84 10.56
N GLY A 34 16.76 3.07 9.25
CA GLY A 34 17.73 2.53 8.29
C GLY A 34 17.63 1.01 8.07
N LEU A 35 16.47 0.43 8.37
CA LEU A 35 16.15 -0.96 8.08
C LEU A 35 15.66 -1.11 6.63
N ASP A 36 15.64 -2.35 6.13
CA ASP A 36 14.98 -2.64 4.86
C ASP A 36 13.47 -2.31 4.97
N GLU A 37 12.97 -1.51 4.03
CA GLU A 37 11.60 -0.98 4.04
C GLU A 37 10.53 -2.08 4.18
N SER A 38 10.78 -3.26 3.61
CA SER A 38 9.85 -4.39 3.61
C SER A 38 9.94 -5.29 4.85
N SER A 39 10.88 -5.01 5.77
CA SER A 39 11.07 -5.79 6.99
C SER A 39 9.77 -5.90 7.80
N GLY A 40 9.32 -7.14 8.02
CA GLY A 40 8.08 -7.41 8.78
C GLY A 40 6.77 -7.13 8.04
N LEU A 41 6.82 -6.79 6.75
CA LEU A 41 5.65 -6.47 5.93
C LEU A 41 5.48 -7.48 4.78
N SER A 42 4.41 -8.27 4.84
CA SER A 42 4.01 -9.12 3.71
C SER A 42 3.19 -8.33 2.69
N ALA A 43 3.54 -8.45 1.41
CA ALA A 43 2.71 -7.96 0.31
C ALA A 43 1.61 -8.96 -0.10
N GLN A 44 1.66 -10.20 0.39
CA GLN A 44 0.69 -11.23 0.07
C GLN A 44 -0.55 -11.06 0.95
N GLY A 45 -1.72 -10.99 0.31
CA GLY A 45 -2.99 -11.03 1.00
C GLY A 45 -3.27 -12.41 1.59
N VAL A 46 -4.05 -12.44 2.67
CA VAL A 46 -4.59 -13.69 3.23
C VAL A 46 -5.91 -13.99 2.54
N TRP A 47 -6.08 -15.23 2.09
CA TRP A 47 -7.27 -15.72 1.40
C TRP A 47 -7.44 -17.24 1.58
N PRO A 48 -8.66 -17.78 1.74
CA PRO A 48 -9.92 -17.10 2.00
C PRO A 48 -10.13 -16.76 3.48
#